data_AF-A0A368G2M5-F1
#
_entry.id   AF-A0A368G2M5-F1
#
_cell.length_a   1.000
_cell.length_b   1.000
_cell.length_c   1.000
_cell.angle_alpha   90.00
_cell.angle_beta   90.00
_cell.angle_gamma   90.00
#
_symmetry.space_group_name_H-M   'P 1'
#
loop_
_entity.id
_entity.type
_entity.pdbx_description
1 polymer ?
#
loop_
_entity_poly.entity_id
_entity_poly.type
_entity_poly.pdbx_seq_one_letter_code
_entity_poly.pdbx_strand_id
1 'polypeptide(L)'
;MSSSRTSSASLFTVNLGKMRSMRLFYSNPECTCGQLVIASPDSHYKILHFHHGGLDKLAELFEQWSAIKAKSVKDGSPSACDDKHFLICQPAVKRNELDPEDGLYDTVTWDYWKSYKNADGAVNDSTTIRKAIFFASMEPSLRKEIWPFLLRVYPWQSTLEQRETIRNDLFLEYQNLRRKANKKSQSTSKQHWMTVENTIVKDVVRTDRKNPYYSGEDNPNVETMK
;
A
#
# COMPACT_ATOMS: atom_id res chain seq x y z
N MET A 1 18.23 -32.74 49.53
CA MET A 1 18.50 -31.33 49.19
C MET A 1 18.00 -31.08 47.77
N SER A 2 16.74 -30.66 47.62
CA SER A 2 16.14 -30.33 46.33
C SER A 2 16.45 -28.88 45.97
N SER A 3 17.30 -28.67 44.97
CA SER A 3 17.64 -27.34 44.47
C SER A 3 16.46 -26.75 43.69
N SER A 4 15.78 -25.76 44.27
CA SER A 4 14.77 -24.95 43.60
C SER A 4 15.46 -24.03 42.60
N ARG A 5 15.40 -24.37 41.30
CA ARG A 5 15.76 -23.45 40.22
C ARG A 5 14.74 -22.31 40.19
N THR A 6 15.10 -21.18 40.78
CA THR A 6 14.41 -19.90 40.53
C THR A 6 14.69 -19.50 39.08
N SER A 7 13.73 -19.74 38.18
CA SER A 7 13.77 -19.20 36.83
C SER A 7 13.74 -17.68 36.93
N SER A 8 14.81 -17.01 36.48
CA SER A 8 14.80 -15.56 36.34
C SER A 8 13.80 -15.21 35.24
N ALA A 9 12.67 -14.60 35.62
CA ALA A 9 11.71 -14.09 34.66
C ALA A 9 12.42 -13.03 33.80
N SER A 10 12.64 -13.34 32.52
CA SER A 10 13.19 -12.37 31.59
C SER A 10 12.10 -11.34 31.26
N LEU A 11 12.36 -10.07 31.58
CA LEU A 11 11.42 -8.99 31.32
C LEU A 11 11.41 -8.70 29.81
N PHE A 12 10.34 -9.09 29.13
CA PHE A 12 10.08 -8.67 27.76
C PHE A 12 9.30 -7.34 27.78
N THR A 13 9.96 -6.25 27.38
CA THR A 13 9.32 -4.93 27.25
C THR A 13 9.16 -4.60 25.78
N VAL A 14 7.98 -4.13 25.39
CA VAL A 14 7.71 -3.72 24.01
C VAL A 14 6.91 -2.43 23.98
N ASN A 15 7.30 -1.49 23.11
CA ASN A 15 6.54 -0.26 22.88
C ASN A 15 5.52 -0.49 21.77
N LEU A 16 4.27 -0.68 22.17
CA LEU A 16 3.16 -0.98 21.26
C LEU A 16 2.89 0.15 20.27
N GLY A 17 3.11 1.42 20.64
CA GLY A 17 2.93 2.57 19.73
C GLY A 17 3.92 2.60 18.56
N LYS A 18 5.00 1.82 18.65
CA LYS A 18 5.98 1.62 17.58
C LYS A 18 5.84 0.25 16.92
N MET A 19 4.76 -0.50 17.12
CA MET A 19 4.60 -1.83 16.49
C MET A 19 3.71 -1.74 15.25
N ARG A 20 4.01 -2.61 14.28
CA ARG A 20 3.25 -2.70 13.02
C ARG A 20 1.95 -3.49 13.21
N SER A 21 2.01 -4.61 13.92
CA SER A 21 0.85 -5.46 14.16
C SER A 21 1.08 -6.42 15.31
N MET A 22 -0.01 -6.88 15.91
CA MET A 22 -0.04 -7.97 16.87
C MET A 22 -1.12 -8.98 16.47
N ARG A 23 -0.84 -10.28 16.52
CA ARG A 23 -1.77 -11.33 16.07
C ARG A 23 -1.79 -12.49 17.06
N LEU A 24 -2.97 -13.05 17.29
CA LEU A 24 -3.15 -14.25 18.11
C LEU A 24 -3.64 -15.37 17.21
N PHE A 25 -2.96 -16.51 17.32
CA PHE A 25 -3.30 -17.76 16.67
C PHE A 25 -3.68 -18.78 17.74
N TYR A 26 -4.86 -19.38 17.64
CA TYR A 26 -5.32 -20.33 18.66
C TYR A 26 -5.02 -21.77 18.25
N SER A 27 -4.46 -22.56 19.16
CA SER A 27 -4.16 -23.98 18.91
C SER A 27 -5.26 -24.91 19.39
N ASN A 28 -6.28 -24.39 20.08
CA ASN A 28 -7.39 -25.16 20.60
C ASN A 28 -8.74 -24.42 20.44
N PRO A 29 -9.87 -25.15 20.39
CA PRO A 29 -11.20 -24.56 20.21
C PRO A 29 -11.62 -23.61 21.34
N GLU A 30 -11.13 -23.85 22.55
CA GLU A 30 -11.41 -23.02 23.73
C GLU A 30 -10.66 -21.67 23.72
N CYS A 31 -9.80 -21.43 22.72
CA CYS A 31 -9.03 -20.19 22.56
C CYS A 31 -8.08 -19.87 23.73
N THR A 32 -7.76 -20.84 24.58
CA THR A 32 -6.91 -20.62 25.76
C THR A 32 -5.42 -20.78 25.46
N CYS A 33 -5.06 -21.58 24.45
CA CYS A 33 -3.68 -21.89 24.06
C CYS A 33 -3.39 -21.43 22.63
N GLY A 34 -2.11 -21.14 22.33
CA GLY A 34 -1.73 -20.73 20.99
C GLY A 34 -0.45 -19.91 20.91
N GLN A 35 -0.40 -18.97 19.96
CA GLN A 35 0.75 -18.12 19.70
C GLN A 35 0.34 -16.65 19.66
N LEU A 36 1.13 -15.80 20.33
CA LEU A 36 1.08 -14.36 20.20
C LEU A 36 2.25 -13.90 19.32
N VAL A 37 1.95 -13.31 18.17
CA VAL A 37 2.94 -12.83 17.20
C VAL A 37 2.94 -11.30 17.19
N ILE A 38 4.11 -10.74 17.48
CA ILE A 38 4.36 -9.30 17.55
C ILE A 38 5.30 -8.94 16.41
N ALA A 39 4.88 -8.00 15.55
CA ALA A 39 5.67 -7.52 14.43
C ALA A 39 6.12 -6.06 14.65
N SER A 40 7.42 -5.81 14.54
CA SER A 40 8.00 -4.46 14.53
C SER A 40 7.73 -3.74 13.19
N PRO A 41 7.95 -2.41 13.09
CA PRO A 41 7.87 -1.66 11.83
C PRO A 41 8.84 -2.20 10.79
N ASP A 42 10.03 -2.61 11.22
CA ASP A 42 11.07 -3.16 10.35
C ASP A 42 10.85 -4.64 10.00
N SER A 43 9.66 -5.18 10.27
CA SER A 43 9.28 -6.57 9.99
C SER A 43 10.10 -7.62 10.77
N HIS A 44 10.60 -7.28 11.95
CA HIS A 44 11.10 -8.26 12.91
C HIS A 44 9.94 -8.86 13.69
N TYR A 45 9.95 -10.18 13.87
CA TYR A 45 8.88 -10.90 14.55
C TYR A 45 9.35 -11.47 15.88
N LYS A 46 8.49 -11.34 16.89
CA LYS A 46 8.60 -12.10 18.14
C LYS A 46 7.37 -12.97 18.30
N ILE A 47 7.58 -14.27 18.49
CA ILE A 47 6.52 -15.26 18.70
C ILE A 47 6.60 -15.72 20.15
N LEU A 48 5.48 -15.66 20.85
CA LEU A 48 5.32 -16.12 22.22
C LEU A 48 4.34 -17.28 22.23
N HIS A 49 4.75 -18.42 22.79
CA HIS A 49 3.97 -19.65 22.79
C HIS A 49 3.25 -19.85 24.13
N PHE A 50 1.95 -20.12 24.06
CA PHE A 50 1.07 -20.36 25.20
C PHE A 50 0.57 -21.80 25.13
N HIS A 51 1.33 -22.72 25.74
CA HIS A 51 1.01 -24.15 25.72
C HIS A 51 0.00 -24.57 26.79
N HIS A 52 -0.18 -23.76 27.85
CA HIS A 52 -0.92 -24.14 29.06
C HIS A 52 -2.06 -23.17 29.42
N GLY A 53 -2.58 -22.41 28.45
CA GLY A 53 -3.68 -21.48 28.66
C GLY A 53 -3.24 -20.01 28.81
N GLY A 54 -4.22 -19.12 29.00
CA GLY A 54 -4.03 -17.70 29.32
C GLY A 54 -3.97 -16.76 28.11
N LEU A 55 -4.00 -17.29 26.88
CA LEU A 55 -4.03 -16.49 25.67
C LEU A 55 -5.37 -15.75 25.48
N ASP A 56 -6.46 -16.38 25.92
CA ASP A 56 -7.81 -15.82 26.02
C ASP A 56 -7.84 -14.54 26.86
N LYS A 57 -7.25 -14.58 28.06
CA LYS A 57 -7.21 -13.43 28.97
C LYS A 57 -6.39 -12.27 28.41
N LEU A 58 -5.28 -12.58 27.73
CA LEU A 58 -4.50 -11.56 27.03
C LEU A 58 -5.28 -10.95 25.86
N ALA A 59 -6.05 -11.77 25.13
CA ALA A 59 -6.90 -11.28 24.06
C ALA A 59 -7.95 -10.29 24.58
N GLU A 60 -8.61 -10.59 25.69
CA GLU A 60 -9.57 -9.69 26.34
C GLU A 60 -8.92 -8.37 26.79
N LEU A 61 -7.72 -8.43 27.38
CA LEU A 61 -6.98 -7.23 27.77
C LEU A 61 -6.61 -6.35 26.58
N PHE A 62 -6.21 -6.96 25.46
CA PHE A 62 -5.88 -6.22 24.24
C PHE A 62 -7.11 -5.61 23.57
N GLU A 63 -8.27 -6.25 23.65
CA GLU A 63 -9.54 -5.68 23.16
C GLU A 63 -9.99 -4.47 23.96
N GLN A 64 -9.67 -4.41 25.25
CA GLN A 64 -9.97 -3.27 26.12
C GLN A 64 -9.07 -2.05 25.86
N TRP A 65 -7.93 -2.22 25.18
CA TRP A 65 -7.02 -1.11 24.89
C TRP A 65 -7.50 -0.26 23.72
N SER A 66 -7.81 1.01 23.99
CA SER A 66 -8.33 1.98 23.01
C SER A 66 -7.41 2.24 21.80
N ALA A 67 -6.11 1.98 21.94
CA ALA A 67 -5.12 2.09 20.86
C ALA A 67 -5.12 0.87 19.93
N ILE A 68 -5.89 -0.18 20.24
CA ILE A 68 -5.91 -1.43 19.48
C ILE A 68 -7.28 -1.64 18.86
N LYS A 69 -7.32 -1.81 17.53
CA LYS A 69 -8.52 -2.28 16.83
C LYS A 69 -8.36 -3.76 16.51
N ALA A 70 -9.18 -4.60 17.15
CA ALA A 70 -9.27 -6.01 16.85
C ALA A 70 -10.07 -6.24 15.55
N LYS A 71 -9.58 -7.12 14.69
CA LYS A 71 -10.32 -7.70 13.57
C LYS A 71 -10.23 -9.21 13.66
N SER A 72 -11.38 -9.88 13.63
CA SER A 72 -11.44 -11.33 13.42
C SER A 72 -11.07 -11.63 11.96
N VAL A 73 -10.18 -12.60 11.74
CA VAL A 73 -9.76 -13.03 10.40
C VAL A 73 -9.97 -14.53 10.26
N LYS A 74 -10.77 -14.92 9.26
CA LYS A 74 -11.06 -16.32 8.91
C LYS A 74 -10.18 -16.84 7.75
N ASP A 75 -9.81 -15.99 6.80
CA ASP A 75 -9.14 -16.42 5.58
C ASP A 75 -7.63 -16.62 5.77
N GLY A 76 -7.16 -17.86 5.56
CA GLY A 76 -5.73 -18.22 5.60
C GLY A 76 -5.17 -18.53 7.00
N SER A 77 -6.03 -18.68 8.00
CA SER A 77 -5.63 -19.06 9.36
C SER A 77 -5.21 -20.53 9.44
N PRO A 78 -4.10 -20.86 10.14
CA PRO A 78 -3.75 -22.24 10.50
C PRO A 78 -4.57 -22.79 11.69
N SER A 79 -5.43 -21.96 12.29
CA SER A 79 -6.18 -22.27 13.50
C SER A 79 -7.59 -22.80 13.21
N ALA A 80 -8.09 -23.66 14.10
CA ALA A 80 -9.44 -24.23 13.98
C ALA A 80 -10.56 -23.23 14.37
N CYS A 81 -10.20 -22.10 14.98
CA CYS A 81 -11.10 -20.98 15.24
C CYS A 81 -10.56 -19.69 14.63
N ASP A 82 -11.39 -18.65 14.66
CA ASP A 82 -11.04 -17.33 14.13
C ASP A 82 -9.84 -16.72 14.87
N ASP A 83 -8.82 -16.34 14.12
CA ASP A 83 -7.67 -15.61 14.66
C ASP A 83 -8.05 -14.15 14.95
N LYS A 84 -7.41 -13.59 15.97
CA LYS A 84 -7.56 -12.17 16.30
C LYS A 84 -6.36 -11.38 15.80
N HIS A 85 -6.61 -10.48 14.86
CA HIS A 85 -5.64 -9.53 14.36
C HIS A 85 -5.83 -8.17 15.02
N PHE A 86 -4.85 -7.76 15.81
CA PHE A 86 -4.83 -6.49 16.51
C PHE A 86 -3.97 -5.49 15.73
N LEU A 87 -4.65 -4.51 15.13
CA LEU A 87 -4.01 -3.35 14.54
C LEU A 87 -3.79 -2.33 15.64
N ILE A 88 -2.53 -2.03 15.94
CA ILE A 88 -2.22 -0.95 16.87
C ILE A 88 -2.35 0.34 16.08
N CYS A 89 -3.46 1.05 16.28
CA CYS A 89 -3.61 2.39 15.75
C CYS A 89 -2.66 3.28 16.54
N GLN A 90 -1.73 3.92 15.85
CA GLN A 90 -1.01 5.03 16.49
C GLN A 90 -2.06 6.01 17.04
N PRO A 91 -1.93 6.44 18.31
CA PRO A 91 -2.80 7.49 18.82
C PRO A 91 -2.70 8.68 17.86
N ALA A 92 -3.83 9.31 17.57
CA ALA A 92 -3.87 10.46 16.66
C ALA A 92 -2.72 11.42 17.00
N VAL A 93 -1.88 11.69 16.00
CA VAL A 93 -0.71 12.55 16.12
C VAL A 93 -1.17 13.87 16.72
N LYS A 94 -0.52 14.32 17.80
CA LYS A 94 -0.93 15.57 18.45
C LYS A 94 -0.70 16.73 17.47
N ARG A 95 -1.46 17.80 17.57
CA ARG A 95 -1.31 18.96 16.68
C ARG A 95 0.12 19.52 16.61
N ASN A 96 0.88 19.44 17.70
CA ASN A 96 2.27 19.91 17.75
C ASN A 96 3.27 18.97 17.04
N GLU A 97 2.84 17.78 16.63
CA GLU A 97 3.62 16.79 15.88
C GLU A 97 3.19 16.73 14.40
N LEU A 98 2.14 17.48 14.02
CA LEU A 98 1.69 17.66 12.64
C LEU A 98 2.53 18.73 11.93
N ASP A 99 2.53 18.70 10.59
CA ASP A 99 3.14 19.76 9.81
C ASP A 99 2.40 21.09 10.08
N PRO A 100 3.08 22.25 10.17
CA PRO A 100 2.41 23.54 10.37
C PRO A 100 1.35 23.86 9.31
N GLU A 101 1.48 23.29 8.12
CA GLU A 101 0.52 23.45 7.03
C GLU A 101 -0.59 22.38 7.01
N ASP A 102 -0.58 21.40 7.91
CA ASP A 102 -1.65 20.41 8.01
C ASP A 102 -3.00 21.07 8.35
N GLY A 103 -3.99 20.83 7.50
CA GLY A 103 -5.32 21.42 7.60
C GLY A 103 -5.47 22.82 7.00
N LEU A 104 -4.45 23.36 6.31
CA LEU A 104 -4.55 24.62 5.57
C LEU A 104 -5.10 24.47 4.14
N TYR A 105 -5.14 23.24 3.62
CA TYR A 105 -5.56 22.96 2.25
C TYR A 105 -6.83 22.12 2.24
N ASP A 106 -7.68 22.38 1.27
CA ASP A 106 -8.84 21.56 0.95
C ASP A 106 -8.54 20.60 -0.20
N THR A 107 -9.29 19.51 -0.27
CA THR A 107 -9.17 18.52 -1.34
C THR A 107 -9.35 19.18 -2.70
N VAL A 108 -8.45 18.90 -3.63
CA VAL A 108 -8.49 19.49 -4.96
C VAL A 108 -9.69 18.98 -5.75
N THR A 109 -10.63 19.87 -6.03
CA THR A 109 -11.84 19.65 -6.86
C THR A 109 -11.66 20.16 -8.28
N TRP A 110 -12.60 19.84 -9.17
CA TRP A 110 -12.55 20.31 -10.56
C TRP A 110 -12.58 21.84 -10.70
N ASP A 111 -13.36 22.52 -9.86
CA ASP A 111 -13.45 23.97 -9.91
C ASP A 111 -12.17 24.62 -9.40
N TYR A 112 -11.57 24.07 -8.35
CA TYR A 112 -10.23 24.45 -7.90
C TYR A 112 -9.19 24.21 -9.01
N TRP A 113 -9.19 23.03 -9.65
CA TRP A 113 -8.26 22.77 -10.75
C TRP A 113 -8.42 23.73 -11.92
N LYS A 114 -9.65 24.11 -12.27
CA LYS A 114 -9.93 25.07 -13.35
C LYS A 114 -9.43 26.47 -13.00
N SER A 115 -9.54 26.92 -11.75
CA SER A 115 -9.10 28.27 -11.35
C SER A 115 -7.58 28.46 -11.44
N TYR A 116 -6.80 27.38 -11.40
CA TYR A 116 -5.34 27.41 -11.52
C TYR A 116 -4.84 27.38 -12.98
N LYS A 117 -5.73 27.16 -13.94
CA LYS A 117 -5.39 27.15 -15.36
C LYS A 117 -5.68 28.50 -15.99
N ASN A 118 -4.72 28.99 -16.76
CA ASN A 118 -4.92 30.15 -17.61
C ASN A 118 -5.71 29.79 -18.88
N ALA A 119 -6.04 30.79 -19.71
CA ALA A 119 -6.81 30.60 -20.95
C ALA A 119 -6.13 29.66 -21.97
N ASP A 120 -4.80 29.60 -21.98
CA ASP A 120 -3.98 28.69 -22.79
C ASP A 120 -3.81 27.30 -22.15
N GLY A 121 -4.35 27.11 -20.94
CA GLY A 121 -4.30 25.90 -20.14
C GLY A 121 -3.02 25.69 -19.34
N ALA A 122 -2.10 26.67 -19.31
CA ALA A 122 -0.90 26.61 -18.47
C ALA A 122 -1.24 26.81 -16.99
N VAL A 123 -0.43 26.20 -16.10
CA VAL A 123 -0.54 26.33 -14.64
C VAL A 123 0.69 27.06 -14.12
N ASN A 124 0.54 28.35 -13.83
CA ASN A 124 1.64 29.20 -13.38
C ASN A 124 2.03 28.87 -11.94
N ASP A 125 1.06 28.77 -11.03
CA ASP A 125 1.31 28.42 -9.62
C ASP A 125 1.22 26.92 -9.39
N SER A 126 2.21 26.19 -9.90
CA SER A 126 2.32 24.74 -9.69
C SER A 126 2.68 24.36 -8.25
N THR A 127 3.20 25.30 -7.45
CA THR A 127 3.65 25.01 -6.08
C THR A 127 2.44 24.82 -5.17
N THR A 128 1.49 25.76 -5.21
CA THR A 128 0.30 25.71 -4.35
C THR A 128 -0.57 24.51 -4.66
N ILE A 129 -0.75 24.17 -5.94
CA ILE A 129 -1.54 22.96 -6.29
C ILE A 129 -0.87 21.68 -5.82
N ARG A 130 0.47 21.58 -5.89
CA ARG A 130 1.20 20.42 -5.37
C ARG A 130 1.08 20.30 -3.86
N LYS A 131 1.14 21.42 -3.14
CA LYS A 131 0.89 21.43 -1.69
C LYS A 131 -0.52 20.98 -1.35
N ALA A 132 -1.53 21.50 -2.04
CA ALA A 132 -2.92 21.08 -1.85
C ALA A 132 -3.10 19.56 -2.09
N ILE A 133 -2.49 19.03 -3.15
CA ILE A 133 -2.50 17.59 -3.44
C ILE A 133 -1.77 16.79 -2.34
N PHE A 134 -0.65 17.30 -1.84
CA PHE A 134 0.13 16.64 -0.79
C PHE A 134 -0.62 16.56 0.53
N PHE A 135 -1.19 17.68 0.99
CA PHE A 135 -1.85 17.77 2.30
C PHE A 135 -3.31 17.31 2.29
N ALA A 136 -4.04 17.52 1.19
CA ALA A 136 -5.49 17.32 1.15
C ALA A 136 -5.98 16.40 0.02
N SER A 137 -5.06 15.84 -0.77
CA SER A 137 -5.37 14.95 -1.90
C SER A 137 -6.16 15.62 -3.03
N MET A 138 -6.67 14.81 -3.97
CA MET A 138 -7.49 15.23 -5.09
C MET A 138 -8.66 14.29 -5.32
N GLU A 139 -9.71 14.77 -5.96
CA GLU A 139 -10.80 13.91 -6.42
C GLU A 139 -10.30 12.82 -7.39
N PRO A 140 -10.80 11.57 -7.29
CA PRO A 140 -10.38 10.48 -8.17
C PRO A 140 -10.53 10.79 -9.68
N SER A 141 -11.55 11.58 -10.04
CA SER A 141 -11.85 11.97 -11.43
C SER A 141 -10.80 12.90 -12.04
N LEU A 142 -10.03 13.63 -11.22
CA LEU A 142 -8.97 14.54 -11.64
C LEU A 142 -7.64 13.84 -11.88
N ARG A 143 -7.46 12.61 -11.40
CA ARG A 143 -6.19 11.87 -11.52
C ARG A 143 -5.71 11.81 -12.96
N LYS A 144 -6.61 11.53 -13.91
CA LYS A 144 -6.29 11.47 -15.34
C LYS A 144 -5.75 12.80 -15.89
N GLU A 145 -6.18 13.94 -15.34
CA GLU A 145 -5.76 15.27 -15.78
C GLU A 145 -4.47 15.72 -15.10
N ILE A 146 -4.34 15.46 -13.80
CA ILE A 146 -3.26 16.01 -12.98
C ILE A 146 -2.03 15.08 -12.95
N TRP A 147 -2.21 13.76 -13.01
CA TRP A 147 -1.09 12.81 -12.96
C TRP A 147 -0.04 13.03 -14.05
N PRO A 148 -0.38 13.33 -15.31
CA PRO A 148 0.63 13.66 -16.32
C PRO A 148 1.57 14.80 -15.88
N PHE A 149 1.11 15.77 -15.10
CA PHE A 149 1.97 16.84 -14.57
C PHE A 149 2.83 16.37 -13.39
N LEU A 150 2.25 15.59 -12.47
CA LEU A 150 2.97 15.05 -11.31
C LEU A 150 4.07 14.05 -11.73
N LEU A 151 3.78 13.24 -12.75
CA LEU A 151 4.68 12.26 -13.35
C LEU A 151 5.65 12.88 -14.36
N ARG A 152 5.64 14.21 -14.52
CA ARG A 152 6.55 14.98 -15.38
C ARG A 152 6.42 14.65 -16.88
N VAL A 153 5.28 14.09 -17.30
CA VAL A 153 4.93 13.93 -18.71
C VAL A 153 4.64 15.29 -19.32
N TYR A 154 3.91 16.14 -18.59
CA TYR A 154 3.63 17.52 -19.00
C TYR A 154 4.34 18.53 -18.09
N PRO A 155 5.06 19.51 -18.66
CA PRO A 155 5.49 20.69 -17.92
C PRO A 155 4.28 21.46 -17.40
N TRP A 156 4.38 22.05 -16.21
CA TRP A 156 3.26 22.78 -15.60
C TRP A 156 2.88 24.03 -16.39
N GLN A 157 3.86 24.68 -17.00
CA GLN A 157 3.70 25.88 -17.82
C GLN A 157 3.36 25.55 -19.28
N SER A 158 3.13 24.27 -19.62
CA SER A 158 2.80 23.89 -20.99
C SER A 158 1.37 24.27 -21.37
N THR A 159 1.21 24.83 -22.57
CA THR A 159 -0.10 25.14 -23.14
C THR A 159 -0.85 23.86 -23.54
N LEU A 160 -2.13 23.97 -23.85
CA LEU A 160 -2.91 22.85 -24.41
C LEU A 160 -2.28 22.32 -25.70
N GLU A 161 -1.93 23.21 -26.64
CA GLU A 161 -1.31 22.86 -27.91
C GLU A 161 0.04 22.14 -27.71
N GLN A 162 0.90 22.65 -26.83
CA GLN A 162 2.18 21.99 -26.52
C GLN A 162 1.97 20.58 -25.95
N ARG A 163 0.94 20.39 -25.12
CA ARG A 163 0.60 19.06 -24.58
C ARG A 163 0.06 18.12 -25.64
N GLU A 164 -0.61 18.63 -26.66
CA GLU A 164 -1.02 17.81 -27.81
C GLU A 164 0.20 17.33 -28.61
N THR A 165 1.16 18.21 -28.88
CA THR A 165 2.42 17.84 -29.52
C THR A 165 3.19 16.79 -28.71
N ILE A 166 3.39 17.02 -27.41
CA ILE A 166 4.06 16.05 -26.53
C ILE A 166 3.36 14.68 -26.57
N ARG A 167 2.02 14.67 -26.55
CA ARG A 167 1.26 13.42 -26.60
C ARG A 167 1.46 12.67 -27.91
N ASN A 168 1.47 13.39 -29.04
CA ASN A 168 1.68 12.80 -30.36
C ASN A 168 3.10 12.23 -30.50
N ASP A 169 4.11 12.96 -30.01
CA ASP A 169 5.51 12.53 -30.05
C ASP A 169 5.72 11.28 -29.20
N LEU A 170 5.22 11.27 -27.96
CA LEU A 170 5.28 10.11 -27.06
C LEU A 170 4.54 8.89 -27.64
N PHE A 171 3.41 9.13 -28.32
CA PHE A 171 2.68 8.06 -29.00
C PHE A 171 3.52 7.42 -30.11
N LEU A 172 4.14 8.23 -30.97
CA LEU A 172 5.01 7.74 -32.05
C LEU A 172 6.25 7.02 -31.51
N GLU A 173 6.88 7.57 -30.47
CA GLU A 173 8.02 6.94 -29.80
C GLU A 173 7.65 5.58 -29.22
N TYR A 174 6.54 5.51 -28.49
CA TYR A 174 6.03 4.26 -27.92
C TYR A 174 5.78 3.21 -29.01
N GLN A 175 5.12 3.57 -30.12
CA GLN A 175 4.89 2.66 -31.24
C GLN A 175 6.21 2.15 -31.85
N ASN A 176 7.23 3.00 -31.96
CA ASN A 176 8.54 2.62 -32.44
C ASN A 176 9.28 1.68 -31.49
N LEU A 177 9.21 1.94 -30.18
CA LEU A 177 9.77 1.04 -29.15
C LEU A 177 9.09 -0.32 -29.18
N ARG A 178 7.76 -0.36 -29.26
CA ARG A 178 6.97 -1.60 -29.37
C ARG A 178 7.37 -2.43 -30.59
N ARG A 179 7.52 -1.80 -31.76
CA ARG A 179 8.02 -2.48 -32.98
C ARG A 179 9.43 -3.03 -32.80
N LYS A 180 10.33 -2.29 -32.15
CA LYS A 180 11.71 -2.74 -31.87
C LYS A 180 11.74 -3.93 -30.92
N ALA A 181 10.90 -3.91 -29.86
CA ALA A 181 10.78 -5.02 -28.92
C ALA A 181 10.33 -6.31 -29.64
N ASN A 182 9.29 -6.23 -30.47
CA ASN A 182 8.80 -7.37 -31.26
C ASN A 182 9.88 -7.96 -32.18
N LYS A 183 10.72 -7.11 -32.80
CA LYS A 183 11.83 -7.56 -33.66
C LYS A 183 12.96 -8.23 -32.85
N LYS A 184 13.30 -7.72 -31.66
CA LYS A 184 14.36 -8.28 -30.80
C LYS A 184 13.98 -9.63 -30.19
N SER A 185 12.68 -9.87 -29.95
CA SER A 185 12.18 -11.17 -29.54
C SER A 185 12.44 -12.28 -30.58
N GLN A 186 12.71 -11.91 -31.84
CA GLN A 186 12.93 -12.84 -32.96
C GLN A 186 14.41 -13.12 -33.27
N SER A 187 15.38 -12.52 -32.55
CA SER A 187 16.81 -12.67 -32.83
C SER A 187 17.62 -13.34 -31.70
N THR A 188 18.94 -13.44 -31.88
CA THR A 188 19.94 -14.21 -31.10
C THR A 188 20.01 -13.92 -29.59
N SER A 189 19.31 -12.89 -29.09
CA SER A 189 19.15 -12.62 -27.65
C SER A 189 17.87 -13.25 -27.05
N LYS A 190 17.26 -14.22 -27.74
CA LYS A 190 15.97 -14.85 -27.44
C LYS A 190 15.80 -15.26 -25.97
N GLN A 191 16.82 -15.85 -25.36
CA GLN A 191 16.71 -16.44 -24.02
C GLN A 191 16.57 -15.38 -22.90
N HIS A 192 17.24 -14.24 -23.03
CA HIS A 192 17.09 -13.13 -22.09
C HIS A 192 15.69 -12.50 -22.21
N TRP A 193 15.25 -12.23 -23.44
CA TRP A 193 13.92 -11.67 -23.70
C TRP A 193 12.79 -12.60 -23.25
N MET A 194 12.91 -13.90 -23.50
CA MET A 194 11.97 -14.92 -23.00
C MET A 194 11.89 -14.92 -21.47
N THR A 195 13.01 -14.73 -20.77
CA THR A 195 13.01 -14.71 -19.31
C THR A 195 12.26 -13.49 -18.79
N VAL A 196 12.50 -12.32 -19.39
CA VAL A 196 11.78 -11.08 -19.06
C VAL A 196 10.29 -11.21 -19.34
N GLU A 197 9.92 -11.67 -20.54
CA GLU A 197 8.53 -11.90 -20.96
C GLU A 197 7.80 -12.88 -20.03
N ASN A 198 8.42 -14.02 -19.71
CA ASN A 198 7.85 -15.00 -18.78
C ASN A 198 7.64 -14.42 -17.37
N THR A 199 8.51 -13.51 -16.94
CA THR A 199 8.36 -12.82 -15.65
C THR A 199 7.15 -11.88 -15.70
N ILE A 200 7.04 -11.07 -16.75
CA ILE A 200 5.90 -10.17 -16.97
C ILE A 200 4.58 -10.96 -16.98
N VAL A 201 4.50 -12.03 -17.78
CA VAL A 201 3.28 -12.85 -17.90
C VAL A 201 2.85 -13.41 -16.54
N LYS A 202 3.79 -13.91 -15.74
CA LYS A 202 3.49 -14.42 -14.38
C LYS A 202 3.00 -13.31 -13.46
N ASP A 203 3.59 -12.13 -13.53
CA ASP A 203 3.26 -10.99 -12.66
C ASP A 203 1.90 -10.39 -13.02
N VAL A 204 1.58 -10.35 -14.32
CA VAL A 204 0.29 -9.93 -14.86
C VAL A 204 -0.84 -10.81 -14.31
N VAL A 205 -0.67 -12.14 -14.27
CA VAL A 205 -1.68 -13.05 -13.70
C VAL A 205 -1.89 -12.82 -12.20
N ARG A 206 -0.83 -12.43 -11.47
CA ARG A 206 -0.85 -12.13 -10.02
C ARG A 206 -1.29 -10.71 -9.68
N THR A 207 -1.60 -9.87 -10.68
CA THR A 207 -2.11 -8.52 -10.46
C THR A 207 -3.50 -8.57 -9.82
N ASP A 208 -3.81 -7.57 -8.98
CA ASP A 208 -4.99 -7.55 -8.11
C ASP A 208 -6.33 -7.78 -8.87
N ARG A 209 -6.84 -9.01 -8.80
CA ARG A 209 -8.10 -9.44 -9.43
C ARG A 209 -9.35 -8.96 -8.69
N LYS A 210 -9.20 -8.38 -7.49
CA LYS A 210 -10.34 -7.75 -6.78
C LYS A 210 -10.67 -6.38 -7.36
N ASN A 211 -9.72 -5.75 -8.06
CA ASN A 211 -10.00 -4.53 -8.79
C ASN A 211 -10.84 -4.85 -10.05
N PRO A 212 -12.02 -4.21 -10.24
CA PRO A 212 -12.88 -4.45 -11.40
C PRO A 212 -12.15 -4.36 -12.74
N TYR A 213 -11.17 -3.45 -12.85
CA TYR A 213 -10.42 -3.22 -14.08
C TYR A 213 -9.60 -4.44 -14.53
N TYR A 214 -9.11 -5.26 -13.59
CA TYR A 214 -8.31 -6.48 -13.85
C TYR A 214 -9.08 -7.79 -13.57
N SER A 215 -10.33 -7.68 -13.13
CA SER A 215 -11.17 -8.83 -12.77
C SER A 215 -11.71 -9.59 -14.00
N GLY A 216 -12.15 -10.83 -13.83
CA GLY A 216 -12.72 -11.66 -14.89
C GLY A 216 -11.71 -12.55 -15.63
N GLU A 217 -12.22 -13.64 -16.23
CA GLU A 217 -11.48 -14.48 -17.17
C GLU A 217 -11.38 -13.77 -18.53
N ASP A 218 -10.26 -13.98 -19.24
CA ASP A 218 -9.98 -13.36 -20.55
C ASP A 218 -10.17 -11.83 -20.64
N ASN A 219 -9.77 -11.11 -19.58
CA ASN A 219 -9.92 -9.65 -19.53
C ASN A 219 -8.97 -8.94 -20.54
N PRO A 220 -9.50 -8.13 -21.49
CA PRO A 220 -8.70 -7.47 -22.52
C PRO A 220 -7.72 -6.42 -21.98
N ASN A 221 -7.95 -5.87 -20.78
CA ASN A 221 -7.03 -4.93 -20.13
C ASN A 221 -5.75 -5.62 -19.66
N VAL A 222 -5.79 -6.94 -19.45
CA VAL A 222 -4.63 -7.76 -19.10
C VAL A 222 -3.66 -7.84 -20.29
N GLU A 223 -4.18 -7.86 -21.53
CA GLU A 223 -3.35 -7.79 -22.74
C GLU A 223 -2.62 -6.46 -22.88
N THR A 224 -3.13 -5.38 -22.28
CA THR A 224 -2.43 -4.08 -22.27
C THR A 224 -1.21 -4.08 -21.34
N MET A 225 -1.13 -5.04 -20.41
CA MET A 225 -0.03 -5.17 -19.45
C MET A 225 1.08 -6.15 -19.91
N LYS A 226 0.86 -6.87 -21.01
CA LYS A 226 1.84 -7.77 -21.63
C LYS A 226 2.68 -7.02 -22.67
#